data_AF-A0A850H231-F1
#
_entry.id   AF-A0A850H231-F1
#
_cell.length_a   1.000
_cell.length_b   1.000
_cell.length_c   1.000
_cell.angle_alpha   90.00
_cell.angle_beta   90.00
_cell.angle_gamma   90.00
#
_symmetry.space_group_name_H-M   'P 1'
#
loop_
_entity.id
_entity.type
_entity.pdbx_description
1 polymer ?
#
loop_
_entity_poly.entity_id
_entity_poly.type
_entity_poly.pdbx_seq_one_letter_code
_entity_poly.pdbx_strand_id
1 'polypeptide(L)'
;MNVFRAARQHLYRMLFGTAASFVFVVVFERFFGHSSIPFAICTVVLFAMATGMWKYNCPRCGSNLFMRGGIPLPWPNAKCSNCGLELDRTEPPATTP
;
A
#
# COMPACT_ATOMS: atom_id res chain seq x y z
N MET A 1 -6.15 10.92 12.86
CA MET A 1 -5.06 10.59 11.90
C MET A 1 -5.70 10.26 10.56
N ASN A 2 -5.32 10.94 9.46
CA ASN A 2 -5.88 10.66 8.13
C ASN A 2 -5.44 9.27 7.65
N VAL A 3 -6.35 8.29 7.71
CA VAL A 3 -6.13 6.90 7.24
C VAL A 3 -5.63 6.88 5.79
N PHE A 4 -6.09 7.83 4.97
CA PHE A 4 -5.60 8.01 3.60
C PHE A 4 -4.11 8.36 3.52
N ARG A 5 -3.59 9.24 4.40
CA ARG A 5 -2.16 9.59 4.44
C ARG A 5 -1.30 8.39 4.83
N ALA A 6 -1.76 7.58 5.77
CA ALA A 6 -1.08 6.34 6.17
C ALA A 6 -1.08 5.30 5.05
N ALA A 7 -2.20 5.13 4.34
CA ALA A 7 -2.30 4.25 3.18
C ALA A 7 -1.39 4.72 2.02
N ARG A 8 -1.32 6.04 1.78
CA ARG A 8 -0.42 6.64 0.78
C ARG A 8 1.06 6.47 1.14
N GLN A 9 1.42 6.61 2.41
CA GLN A 9 2.79 6.33 2.86
C GLN A 9 3.15 4.85 2.66
N HIS A 10 2.21 3.93 2.90
CA HIS A 10 2.40 2.50 2.63
C HIS A 10 2.64 2.20 1.14
N LEU A 11 1.87 2.84 0.24
CA LEU A 11 2.11 2.79 -1.20
C LEU A 11 3.56 3.16 -1.54
N TYR A 12 4.04 4.31 -1.04
CA TYR A 12 5.43 4.73 -1.31
C TYR A 12 6.45 3.74 -0.75
N ARG A 13 6.19 3.14 0.42
CA ARG A 13 7.05 2.09 0.99
C ARG A 13 7.06 0.82 0.14
N MET A 14 5.92 0.42 -0.42
CA MET A 14 5.87 -0.71 -1.36
C MET A 14 6.60 -0.39 -2.67
N LEU A 15 6.36 0.78 -3.28
CA LEU A 15 7.06 1.19 -4.49
C LEU A 15 8.58 1.23 -4.28
N PHE A 16 9.02 1.81 -3.16
CA PHE A 16 10.43 1.83 -2.78
C PHE A 16 10.97 0.42 -2.55
N GLY A 17 10.22 -0.44 -1.84
CA GLY A 17 10.58 -1.83 -1.61
C GLY A 17 10.76 -2.61 -2.92
N THR A 18 9.83 -2.47 -3.87
CA THR A 18 9.92 -3.13 -5.18
C THR A 18 11.12 -2.64 -5.98
N ALA A 19 11.35 -1.32 -6.03
CA ALA A 19 12.51 -0.76 -6.70
C ALA A 19 13.83 -1.22 -6.05
N ALA A 20 13.90 -1.22 -4.72
CA ALA A 20 15.07 -1.67 -3.97
C ALA A 20 15.34 -3.16 -4.18
N SER A 21 14.30 -4.01 -4.18
CA SER A 21 14.41 -5.44 -4.51
C SER A 21 14.94 -5.66 -5.92
N PHE A 22 14.43 -4.90 -6.91
CA PHE A 22 14.90 -4.99 -8.28
C PHE A 22 16.40 -4.63 -8.39
N VAL A 23 16.80 -3.50 -7.80
CA VAL A 23 18.21 -3.07 -7.77
C VAL A 23 19.08 -4.13 -7.06
N PHE A 24 18.61 -4.65 -5.93
CA PHE A 24 19.34 -5.67 -5.17
C PHE A 24 19.58 -6.93 -6.00
N VAL A 25 18.55 -7.47 -6.67
CA VAL A 25 18.70 -8.66 -7.51
C VAL A 25 19.65 -8.40 -8.67
N VAL A 26 19.50 -7.28 -9.39
CA VAL A 26 20.37 -6.94 -10.54
C VAL A 26 21.83 -6.79 -10.11
N VAL A 27 22.09 -6.09 -9.00
CA VAL A 27 23.45 -5.93 -8.46
C VAL A 27 24.00 -7.30 -8.03
N PHE A 28 23.21 -8.09 -7.29
CA PHE A 28 23.63 -9.39 -6.81
C PHE A 28 23.99 -10.34 -7.95
N GLU A 29 23.14 -10.46 -8.96
CA GLU A 29 23.40 -11.32 -10.13
C GLU A 29 24.64 -10.89 -10.89
N ARG A 30 24.92 -9.58 -10.95
CA ARG A 30 26.11 -9.07 -11.63
C ARG A 30 27.42 -9.36 -10.89
N PHE A 31 27.40 -9.47 -9.57
CA PHE A 31 28.60 -9.75 -8.76
C PHE A 31 28.79 -11.24 -8.42
N PHE A 32 27.71 -11.98 -8.22
CA PHE A 32 27.74 -13.36 -7.69
C PHE A 32 27.23 -14.42 -8.68
N GLY A 33 26.72 -14.01 -9.86
CA GLY A 33 26.15 -14.91 -10.88
C GLY A 33 24.65 -15.16 -10.70
N HIS A 34 24.04 -15.90 -11.65
CA HIS A 34 22.61 -16.21 -11.63
C HIS A 34 22.25 -17.10 -10.43
N SER A 35 21.43 -16.56 -9.51
CA SER A 35 20.92 -17.30 -8.36
C SER A 35 19.48 -16.86 -8.06
N SER A 36 18.59 -17.83 -7.87
CA SER A 36 17.17 -17.60 -7.56
C SER A 36 16.90 -17.29 -6.08
N ILE A 37 17.89 -17.46 -5.21
CA ILE A 37 17.80 -17.19 -3.76
C ILE A 37 17.49 -15.71 -3.46
N PRO A 38 18.23 -14.71 -3.97
CA PRO A 38 17.92 -13.30 -3.72
C PRO A 38 16.53 -12.90 -4.23
N PHE A 39 16.10 -13.46 -5.36
CA PHE A 39 14.76 -13.28 -5.88
C PHE A 39 13.68 -13.85 -4.94
N ALA A 40 13.89 -15.06 -4.42
CA ALA A 40 12.98 -15.68 -3.47
C ALA A 40 12.85 -14.85 -2.17
N ILE A 41 13.97 -14.37 -1.63
CA ILE A 41 13.98 -13.50 -0.44
C ILE A 41 13.19 -12.22 -0.71
N CYS A 42 13.45 -11.53 -1.82
CA CYS A 42 12.72 -10.32 -2.20
C CYS A 42 11.22 -10.57 -2.36
N THR A 43 10.85 -11.69 -2.96
CA THR A 43 9.44 -12.07 -3.14
C THR A 43 8.73 -12.25 -1.80
N VAL A 44 9.34 -12.95 -0.84
CA VAL A 44 8.77 -13.14 0.50
C VAL A 44 8.61 -11.81 1.23
N VAL A 45 9.62 -10.93 1.16
CA VAL A 45 9.56 -9.59 1.78
C VAL A 45 8.44 -8.75 1.18
N LEU A 46 8.35 -8.69 -0.15
CA LEU A 46 7.30 -7.92 -0.84
C LEU A 46 5.90 -8.47 -0.54
N PHE A 47 5.75 -9.79 -0.46
CA PHE A 47 4.48 -10.41 -0.10
C PHE A 47 4.05 -10.04 1.33
N ALA A 48 4.98 -10.06 2.28
CA ALA A 48 4.72 -9.61 3.66
C ALA A 48 4.36 -8.11 3.73
N MET A 49 4.95 -7.26 2.89
CA MET A 49 4.55 -5.85 2.79
C MET A 49 3.15 -5.69 2.18
N ALA A 50 2.79 -6.55 1.22
CA ALA A 50 1.50 -6.52 0.52
C ALA A 50 0.35 -6.88 1.46
N THR A 51 0.51 -7.87 2.35
CA THR A 51 -0.51 -8.25 3.34
C THR A 51 -0.81 -7.11 4.31
N GLY A 52 0.14 -6.19 4.53
CA GLY A 52 -0.07 -4.96 5.31
C GLY A 52 -1.18 -4.04 4.78
N MET A 53 -1.54 -4.14 3.49
CA MET A 53 -2.61 -3.35 2.89
C MET A 53 -3.99 -3.63 3.52
N TRP A 54 -4.18 -4.80 4.12
CA TRP A 54 -5.45 -5.20 4.73
C TRP A 54 -5.82 -4.38 5.97
N LYS A 55 -4.87 -3.64 6.54
CA LYS A 55 -5.05 -2.82 7.73
C LYS A 55 -5.67 -1.45 7.45
N TYR A 56 -5.68 -1.01 6.19
CA TYR A 56 -6.19 0.31 5.82
C TYR A 56 -7.67 0.22 5.46
N ASN A 57 -8.52 0.30 6.49
CA ASN A 57 -9.97 0.24 6.36
C ASN A 57 -10.62 1.60 6.62
N CYS A 58 -11.75 1.84 5.94
CA CYS A 58 -12.55 3.03 6.13
C CYS A 58 -13.08 3.08 7.57
N PRO A 59 -12.92 4.20 8.29
CA PRO A 59 -13.35 4.32 9.69
C PRO A 59 -14.88 4.25 9.85
N ARG A 60 -15.66 4.53 8.80
CA ARG A 60 -17.13 4.55 8.85
C ARG A 60 -17.77 3.20 8.54
N CYS A 61 -17.26 2.48 7.54
CA CYS A 61 -17.91 1.26 7.03
C CYS A 61 -17.00 0.02 6.98
N GLY A 62 -15.75 0.13 7.43
CA GLY A 62 -14.79 -0.99 7.48
C GLY A 62 -14.28 -1.49 6.12
N SER A 63 -14.70 -0.89 5.00
CA SER A 63 -14.26 -1.30 3.66
C SER A 63 -12.79 -0.90 3.42
N ASN A 64 -12.02 -1.78 2.78
CA ASN A 64 -10.60 -1.56 2.52
C ASN A 64 -10.36 -0.46 1.47
N LEU A 65 -9.44 0.47 1.73
CA LEU A 65 -9.13 1.60 0.84
C LEU A 65 -8.51 1.19 -0.50
N PHE A 66 -7.85 0.02 -0.53
CA PHE A 66 -7.23 -0.56 -1.73
C PHE A 66 -8.20 -1.44 -2.52
N MET A 67 -9.45 -1.60 -2.07
CA MET A 67 -10.48 -2.32 -2.83
C MET A 67 -11.41 -1.34 -3.54
N ARG A 68 -11.79 -1.70 -4.77
CA ARG A 68 -12.76 -0.96 -5.57
C ARG A 68 -13.74 -1.96 -6.19
N GLY A 69 -14.94 -2.04 -5.63
CA GLY A 69 -15.95 -3.02 -6.07
C GLY A 69 -15.47 -4.49 -5.98
N GLY A 70 -14.59 -4.81 -5.02
CA GLY A 70 -13.99 -6.14 -4.88
C GLY A 70 -12.66 -6.34 -5.61
N ILE A 71 -12.25 -5.38 -6.47
CA ILE A 71 -10.98 -5.44 -7.19
C ILE A 71 -9.87 -4.80 -6.33
N PRO A 72 -8.76 -5.50 -6.03
CA PRO A 72 -7.61 -4.91 -5.36
C PRO A 72 -6.85 -4.01 -6.33
N LEU A 73 -6.76 -2.72 -6.01
CA LEU A 73 -5.96 -1.74 -6.71
C LEU A 73 -4.69 -1.43 -5.92
N PRO A 74 -3.56 -1.18 -6.59
CA PRO A 74 -2.31 -0.90 -5.90
C PRO A 74 -2.30 0.49 -5.24
N TRP A 75 -3.21 1.40 -5.62
CA TRP A 75 -3.32 2.74 -5.02
C TRP A 75 -4.56 2.89 -4.12
N PRO A 76 -4.45 3.64 -3.01
CA PRO A 76 -5.58 3.89 -2.12
C PRO A 76 -6.58 4.86 -2.74
N ASN A 77 -7.87 4.65 -2.51
CA ASN A 77 -8.91 5.59 -2.93
C ASN A 77 -9.04 6.77 -1.96
N ALA A 78 -9.08 7.99 -2.50
CA ALA A 78 -9.39 9.22 -1.73
C ALA A 78 -10.84 9.28 -1.24
N LYS A 79 -11.74 8.51 -1.87
CA LYS A 79 -13.15 8.37 -1.50
C LYS A 79 -13.47 6.89 -1.32
N CYS A 80 -14.12 6.52 -0.22
CA CYS A 80 -14.51 5.13 0.00
C CYS A 80 -15.48 4.66 -1.08
N SER A 81 -15.20 3.52 -1.73
CA SER A 81 -16.05 2.97 -2.79
C SER A 81 -17.38 2.39 -2.30
N ASN A 82 -17.52 2.13 -1.00
CA ASN A 82 -18.76 1.60 -0.41
C ASN A 82 -19.64 2.72 0.16
N CYS A 83 -19.13 3.47 1.14
CA CYS A 83 -19.93 4.50 1.83
C CYS A 83 -19.79 5.92 1.25
N GLY A 84 -18.92 6.13 0.26
CA GLY A 84 -18.72 7.45 -0.36
C GLY A 84 -18.03 8.48 0.53
N LEU A 85 -17.51 8.12 1.72
CA LEU A 85 -16.79 9.02 2.60
C LEU A 85 -15.52 9.55 1.92
N GLU A 86 -15.31 10.87 1.94
CA GLU A 86 -14.05 11.49 1.52
C GLU A 86 -13.00 11.31 2.61
N LEU A 87 -11.94 10.58 2.29
CA LEU A 87 -10.85 10.21 3.21
C LEU A 87 -9.63 11.14 3.06
N ASP A 88 -9.59 11.92 1.99
CA ASP A 88 -8.55 12.91 1.70
C ASP A 88 -8.84 14.28 2.34
N ARG A 89 -10.12 14.58 2.63
CA ARG A 89 -10.48 15.77 3.39
C ARG A 89 -10.27 15.47 4.88
N THR A 90 -9.25 16.11 5.46
CA THR A 90 -9.21 16.36 6.90
C THR A 90 -10.50 17.10 7.25
N GLU A 91 -11.41 16.45 7.95
CA GLU A 91 -12.69 17.02 8.37
C GLU A 91 -12.43 18.41 9.00
N PRO A 92 -12.97 19.51 8.45
CA PRO A 92 -13.01 20.76 9.20
C PRO A 92 -13.81 20.48 10.48
N PRO A 93 -13.38 20.98 11.66
CA PRO A 93 -14.14 20.78 12.89
C PRO A 93 -15.57 21.24 12.65
N ALA A 94 -16.53 20.38 13.00
CA ALA A 94 -17.95 20.66 12.89
C ALA A 94 -18.28 21.97 13.63
N THR A 95 -18.38 23.06 12.89
CA THR A 95 -19.03 24.28 13.38
C THR A 95 -20.53 24.03 13.36
N THR A 96 -21.03 23.47 14.47
CA THR A 96 -22.41 23.61 14.94
C THR A 96 -22.62 25.00 15.55
N PRO A 97 -23.87 25.50 15.55
CA PRO A 97 -24.47 26.45 14.61
C PRO A 97 -24.03 27.92 14.77
#